data_AF-A0A816MLP5-F1
#
_entry.id   AF-A0A816MLP5-F1
#
_cell.length_a   1.000
_cell.length_b   1.000
_cell.length_c   1.000
_cell.angle_alpha   90.00
_cell.angle_beta   90.00
_cell.angle_gamma   90.00
#
_symmetry.space_group_name_H-M   'P 1'
#
loop_
_entity.id
_entity.type
_entity.pdbx_description
1 polymer ?
#
loop_
_entity_poly.entity_id
_entity_poly.type
_entity_poly.pdbx_seq_one_letter_code
_entity_poly.pdbx_strand_id
1 'polypeptide(L)'
;TANDSNPRLDTIRSGALSLLVDTPYENIERHTRNISIEDLTHQVLDNRDSTIGSDQESLEKIGRWGEHWVNEYLRTKYNDKIQSNKIEILWLNEILEQGKPYDFIIKNLKSQIITYIEVKSTLSTNRQLIPMTYNELQYCCSLSDINQQYQIYRVYNTGQLKKVKLRIVENIEEKLRKHDLELFLLI
;
A
#
# COMPACT_ATOMS: atom_id res chain seq x y z
N THR A 1 13.40 -67.36 -35.43
CA THR A 1 14.77 -67.90 -35.34
C THR A 1 15.71 -66.77 -34.98
N ALA A 2 16.49 -66.96 -33.90
CA ALA A 2 17.66 -66.20 -33.44
C ALA A 2 17.42 -64.73 -33.00
N ASN A 3 17.60 -64.40 -31.70
CA ASN A 3 18.88 -64.05 -31.02
C ASN A 3 19.45 -62.74 -31.58
N ASP A 4 19.97 -61.78 -30.84
CA ASP A 4 20.54 -61.59 -29.49
C ASP A 4 20.56 -60.04 -29.36
N SER A 5 20.61 -59.31 -28.24
CA SER A 5 21.28 -59.52 -26.96
C SER A 5 20.89 -58.35 -26.03
N ASN A 6 20.72 -58.65 -24.75
CA ASN A 6 20.67 -57.71 -23.62
C ASN A 6 22.13 -57.38 -23.22
N PRO A 7 22.53 -56.22 -22.62
CA PRO A 7 22.14 -55.91 -21.23
C PRO A 7 22.11 -54.40 -20.78
N ARG A 8 21.32 -54.15 -19.74
CA ARG A 8 21.53 -53.23 -18.58
C ARG A 8 22.15 -51.83 -18.81
N LEU A 9 21.42 -50.77 -18.43
CA LEU A 9 21.75 -49.86 -17.31
C LEU A 9 20.75 -48.71 -17.21
N ASP A 10 20.63 -48.20 -15.99
CA ASP A 10 19.64 -47.28 -15.47
C ASP A 10 19.48 -45.93 -16.19
N THR A 11 18.38 -45.27 -15.84
CA THR A 11 18.18 -43.81 -15.73
C THR A 11 17.24 -43.17 -16.77
N ILE A 12 16.46 -42.22 -16.24
CA ILE A 12 15.73 -41.14 -16.89
C ILE A 12 14.25 -41.44 -17.20
N ARG A 13 13.41 -41.12 -16.21
CA ARG A 13 12.05 -40.60 -16.44
C ARG A 13 12.15 -39.44 -17.44
N SER A 14 11.62 -39.63 -18.65
CA SER A 14 11.39 -38.57 -19.64
C SER A 14 10.10 -38.86 -20.41
N GLY A 15 9.35 -37.80 -20.68
CA GLY A 15 8.02 -37.80 -21.32
C GLY A 15 7.03 -36.98 -20.49
N ALA A 16 7.26 -35.69 -20.24
CA ALA A 16 7.02 -34.54 -21.13
C ALA A 16 5.52 -34.22 -21.37
N LEU A 17 5.09 -33.12 -20.73
CA LEU A 17 4.11 -32.10 -21.16
C LEU A 17 2.60 -32.43 -21.29
N SER A 18 1.86 -31.99 -20.26
CA SER A 18 0.64 -31.17 -20.40
C SER A 18 0.48 -30.31 -19.13
N LEU A 19 0.94 -29.06 -19.09
CA LEU A 19 0.11 -27.84 -19.26
C LEU A 19 -1.30 -27.95 -18.63
N LEU A 20 -1.47 -27.31 -17.47
CA LEU A 20 -2.64 -26.58 -16.92
C LEU A 20 -2.25 -26.21 -15.47
N VAL A 21 -1.48 -25.13 -15.28
CA VAL A 21 -1.97 -23.84 -14.73
C VAL A 21 -2.89 -24.04 -13.52
N ASP A 22 -2.29 -24.39 -12.38
CA ASP A 22 -2.92 -24.16 -11.07
C ASP A 22 -2.75 -22.68 -10.71
N THR A 23 -3.69 -21.84 -11.14
CA THR A 23 -3.80 -20.45 -10.65
C THR A 23 -4.29 -20.47 -9.20
N PRO A 24 -3.62 -19.80 -8.24
CA PRO A 24 -4.02 -19.76 -6.83
C PRO A 24 -5.17 -18.78 -6.55
N TYR A 25 -6.14 -18.65 -7.46
CA TYR A 25 -7.17 -17.61 -7.40
C TYR A 25 -8.48 -18.02 -6.68
N GLU A 26 -8.59 -19.23 -6.15
CA GLU A 26 -9.85 -19.74 -5.57
C GLU A 26 -9.90 -19.87 -4.03
N ASN A 27 -9.11 -19.09 -3.27
CA ASN A 27 -9.28 -19.12 -1.80
C ASN A 27 -9.12 -17.77 -1.07
N ILE A 28 -9.30 -16.65 -1.75
CA ILE A 28 -9.28 -15.31 -1.12
C ILE A 28 -10.71 -14.78 -1.01
N GLU A 29 -11.53 -15.46 -0.21
CA GLU A 29 -12.93 -15.04 0.01
C GLU A 29 -13.35 -15.06 1.48
N ARG A 30 -12.41 -14.96 2.43
CA ARG A 30 -12.75 -15.10 3.86
C ARG A 30 -12.30 -14.04 4.86
N HIS A 31 -11.62 -12.94 4.50
CA HIS A 31 -11.29 -11.93 5.52
C HIS A 31 -11.42 -10.43 5.15
N THR A 32 -12.05 -10.09 4.02
CA THR A 32 -12.42 -8.69 3.71
C THR A 32 -13.88 -8.55 3.27
N ARG A 33 -14.82 -9.15 4.01
CA ARG A 33 -16.24 -8.81 3.85
C ARG A 33 -16.57 -7.59 4.71
N ASN A 34 -16.74 -6.45 4.03
CA ASN A 34 -17.63 -5.34 4.35
C ASN A 34 -17.30 -4.50 5.60
N ILE A 35 -16.23 -3.70 5.56
CA ILE A 35 -16.21 -2.47 6.37
C ILE A 35 -16.20 -1.29 5.40
N SER A 36 -17.34 -0.61 5.30
CA SER A 36 -17.44 0.61 4.49
C SER A 36 -16.68 1.76 5.16
N ILE A 37 -16.28 2.78 4.39
CA ILE A 37 -15.72 4.02 4.96
C ILE A 37 -16.71 4.64 5.98
N GLU A 38 -18.01 4.43 5.80
CA GLU A 38 -19.05 4.88 6.70
C GLU A 38 -18.97 4.15 8.05
N ASP A 39 -18.78 2.82 8.05
CA ASP A 39 -18.57 2.03 9.26
C ASP A 39 -17.30 2.45 10.01
N LEU A 40 -16.18 2.66 9.30
CA LEU A 40 -14.95 3.18 9.90
C LEU A 40 -15.16 4.61 10.43
N THR A 41 -15.98 5.41 9.77
CA THR A 41 -16.28 6.79 10.20
C THR A 41 -17.01 6.77 11.54
N HIS A 42 -18.00 5.90 11.71
CA HIS A 42 -18.68 5.72 12.99
C HIS A 42 -17.70 5.28 14.09
N GLN A 43 -16.84 4.29 13.82
CA GLN A 43 -15.82 3.85 14.78
C GLN A 43 -14.83 4.96 15.16
N VAL A 44 -14.41 5.80 14.21
CA VAL A 44 -13.50 6.93 14.48
C VAL A 44 -14.20 8.04 15.26
N LEU A 45 -15.50 8.27 15.05
CA LEU A 45 -16.27 9.28 15.76
C LEU A 45 -16.61 8.86 17.19
N ASP A 46 -17.00 7.60 17.41
CA ASP A 46 -17.31 7.07 18.75
C ASP A 46 -16.10 7.16 19.71
N ASN A 47 -14.88 6.97 19.18
CA ASN A 47 -13.63 7.12 19.93
C ASN A 47 -13.22 8.58 20.21
N ARG A 48 -13.95 9.59 19.71
CA ARG A 48 -13.66 11.01 19.99
C ARG A 48 -14.29 11.52 21.28
N ASP A 49 -15.42 10.97 21.68
CA ASP A 49 -16.18 11.38 22.87
C ASP A 49 -15.72 10.65 24.15
N SER A 50 -14.99 9.55 24.00
CA SER A 50 -14.22 8.94 25.09
C SER A 50 -13.01 9.82 25.42
N THR A 51 -13.20 10.82 26.29
CA THR A 51 -12.10 11.38 27.08
C THR A 51 -11.33 10.21 27.70
N ILE A 52 -10.02 10.09 27.40
CA ILE A 52 -9.06 8.98 27.66
C ILE A 52 -8.83 8.16 26.37
N GLY A 53 -7.85 8.47 25.51
CA GLY A 53 -6.44 8.04 25.59
C GLY A 53 -6.03 7.66 24.14
N SER A 54 -4.97 8.21 23.53
CA SER A 54 -3.61 7.64 23.51
C SER A 54 -3.50 6.12 23.35
N ASP A 55 -4.54 5.44 22.88
CA ASP A 55 -4.57 3.98 22.86
C ASP A 55 -4.23 3.52 21.44
N GLN A 56 -3.29 2.59 21.34
CA GLN A 56 -2.74 2.08 20.07
C GLN A 56 -3.84 1.66 19.09
N GLU A 57 -4.92 1.04 19.60
CA GLU A 57 -6.10 0.64 18.82
C GLU A 57 -6.81 1.83 18.14
N SER A 58 -6.91 2.97 18.82
CA SER A 58 -7.50 4.19 18.24
C SER A 58 -6.63 4.77 17.14
N LEU A 59 -5.31 4.72 17.29
CA LEU A 59 -4.37 5.16 16.25
C LEU A 59 -4.41 4.24 15.03
N GLU A 60 -4.52 2.94 15.23
CA GLU A 60 -4.68 1.94 14.16
C GLU A 60 -5.99 2.17 13.39
N LYS A 61 -7.11 2.38 14.07
CA LYS A 61 -8.40 2.72 13.42
C LYS A 61 -8.30 3.99 12.58
N ILE A 62 -7.61 5.02 13.09
CA ILE A 62 -7.38 6.27 12.34
C ILE A 62 -6.51 6.05 11.11
N GLY A 63 -5.42 5.29 11.24
CA GLY A 63 -4.54 4.91 10.14
C GLY A 63 -5.32 4.19 9.05
N ARG A 64 -6.00 3.12 9.45
CA ARG A 64 -6.81 2.26 8.60
C ARG A 64 -7.89 3.03 7.85
N TRP A 65 -8.62 3.90 8.55
CA TRP A 65 -9.62 4.77 7.93
C TRP A 65 -9.02 5.61 6.80
N GLY A 66 -7.84 6.18 7.00
CA GLY A 66 -7.20 7.02 5.99
C GLY A 66 -6.68 6.22 4.79
N GLU A 67 -6.14 5.02 5.00
CA GLU A 67 -5.76 4.13 3.88
C GLU A 67 -6.98 3.77 3.02
N HIS A 68 -8.11 3.39 3.64
CA HIS A 68 -9.36 3.13 2.92
C HIS A 68 -9.80 4.37 2.11
N TRP A 69 -9.76 5.55 2.73
CA TRP A 69 -10.11 6.79 2.04
C TRP A 69 -9.17 7.09 0.87
N VAL A 70 -7.86 6.85 1.03
CA VAL A 70 -6.86 7.01 -0.04
C VAL A 70 -7.10 6.01 -1.16
N ASN A 71 -7.44 4.75 -0.88
CA ASN A 71 -7.80 3.76 -1.89
C ASN A 71 -8.97 4.25 -2.76
N GLU A 72 -10.06 4.71 -2.14
CA GLU A 72 -11.22 5.25 -2.87
C GLU A 72 -10.86 6.51 -3.68
N TYR A 73 -10.07 7.42 -3.10
CA TYR A 73 -9.56 8.60 -3.79
C TYR A 73 -8.73 8.22 -5.02
N LEU A 74 -7.81 7.26 -4.89
CA LEU A 74 -6.93 6.82 -5.96
C LEU A 74 -7.70 6.13 -7.09
N ARG A 75 -8.63 5.23 -6.75
CA ARG A 75 -9.51 4.56 -7.72
C ARG A 75 -10.37 5.57 -8.48
N THR A 76 -10.92 6.56 -7.79
CA THR A 76 -11.70 7.63 -8.42
C THR A 76 -10.84 8.51 -9.32
N LYS A 77 -9.71 9.02 -8.80
CA LYS A 77 -8.79 9.92 -9.52
C LYS A 77 -8.25 9.31 -10.79
N TYR A 78 -7.99 8.01 -10.78
CA TYR A 78 -7.35 7.32 -11.88
C TYR A 78 -8.25 6.33 -12.61
N ASN A 79 -9.58 6.40 -12.40
CA ASN A 79 -10.55 5.46 -12.96
C ASN A 79 -10.30 5.18 -14.46
N ASP A 80 -10.22 6.22 -15.27
CA ASP A 80 -10.05 6.08 -16.72
C ASP A 80 -8.70 5.43 -17.10
N LYS A 81 -7.65 5.70 -16.32
CA LYS A 81 -6.31 5.12 -16.54
C LYS A 81 -6.26 3.66 -16.11
N ILE A 82 -6.98 3.29 -15.05
CA ILE A 82 -7.14 1.90 -14.62
C ILE A 82 -7.93 1.14 -15.68
N GLN A 83 -9.09 1.66 -16.11
CA GLN A 83 -9.94 1.03 -17.13
C GLN A 83 -9.23 0.86 -18.48
N SER A 84 -8.36 1.81 -18.85
CA SER A 84 -7.54 1.72 -20.07
C SER A 84 -6.22 0.99 -19.88
N ASN A 85 -6.01 0.31 -18.75
CA ASN A 85 -4.81 -0.45 -18.42
C ASN A 85 -3.50 0.34 -18.60
N LYS A 86 -3.53 1.63 -18.24
CA LYS A 86 -2.37 2.54 -18.28
C LYS A 86 -1.64 2.61 -16.95
N ILE A 87 -2.35 2.35 -15.87
CA ILE A 87 -1.77 2.27 -14.53
C ILE A 87 -2.28 1.04 -13.80
N GLU A 88 -1.48 0.57 -12.86
CA GLU A 88 -1.83 -0.44 -11.87
C GLU A 88 -1.71 0.22 -10.47
N ILE A 89 -2.69 -0.01 -9.60
CA ILE A 89 -2.66 0.44 -8.20
C ILE A 89 -2.73 -0.79 -7.30
N LEU A 90 -1.76 -0.92 -6.41
CA LEU A 90 -1.67 -2.00 -5.43
C LEU A 90 -1.75 -1.39 -4.03
N TRP A 91 -2.69 -1.88 -3.21
CA TRP A 91 -2.74 -1.59 -1.78
C TRP A 91 -2.18 -2.79 -1.03
N LEU A 92 -0.98 -2.65 -0.47
CA LEU A 92 -0.27 -3.77 0.14
C LEU A 92 -0.88 -4.14 1.50
N ASN A 93 -1.33 -3.13 2.22
CA ASN A 93 -1.89 -3.30 3.56
C ASN A 93 -3.41 -3.58 3.55
N GLU A 94 -4.02 -3.90 2.40
CA GLU A 94 -5.48 -4.09 2.28
C GLU A 94 -6.06 -5.12 3.26
N ILE A 95 -5.32 -6.16 3.62
CA ILE A 95 -5.80 -7.20 4.55
C ILE A 95 -5.09 -7.10 5.89
N LEU A 96 -3.77 -6.93 5.89
CA LEU A 96 -2.93 -6.86 7.08
C LEU A 96 -1.71 -5.99 6.79
N GLU A 97 -1.22 -5.30 7.81
CA GLU A 97 0.03 -4.56 7.77
C GLU A 97 1.20 -5.48 7.38
N GLN A 98 1.85 -5.19 6.26
CA GLN A 98 2.96 -5.99 5.74
C GLN A 98 4.34 -5.54 6.27
N GLY A 99 4.38 -4.45 7.06
CA GLY A 99 5.62 -3.87 7.57
C GLY A 99 6.48 -3.27 6.45
N LYS A 100 5.86 -2.93 5.32
CA LYS A 100 6.52 -2.22 4.23
C LYS A 100 6.62 -0.73 4.59
N PRO A 101 7.67 -0.03 4.14
CA PRO A 101 7.81 1.41 4.40
C PRO A 101 6.88 2.27 3.51
N TYR A 102 5.74 1.72 3.08
CA TYR A 102 4.74 2.33 2.21
C TYR A 102 3.49 1.44 2.15
N ASP A 103 2.31 2.05 1.98
CA ASP A 103 1.02 1.36 1.92
C ASP A 103 0.59 1.00 0.49
N PHE A 104 0.89 1.86 -0.48
CA PHE A 104 0.47 1.68 -1.88
C PHE A 104 1.64 1.76 -2.87
N ILE A 105 1.43 1.10 -4.02
CA ILE A 105 2.24 1.25 -5.22
C ILE A 105 1.34 1.66 -6.38
N ILE A 106 1.72 2.70 -7.10
CA ILE A 106 1.16 3.03 -8.41
C ILE A 106 2.22 2.77 -9.47
N LYS A 107 1.94 1.89 -10.44
CA LYS A 107 2.81 1.66 -11.59
C LYS A 107 2.20 2.29 -12.82
N ASN A 108 2.93 3.20 -13.46
CA ASN A 108 2.57 3.69 -14.78
C ASN A 108 3.16 2.77 -15.84
N LEU A 109 2.29 2.00 -16.52
CA LEU A 109 2.69 0.97 -17.46
C LEU A 109 3.28 1.53 -18.75
N LYS A 110 3.05 2.81 -19.05
CA LYS A 110 3.62 3.49 -20.22
C LYS A 110 4.99 4.09 -19.92
N SER A 111 5.11 4.86 -18.84
CA SER A 111 6.35 5.55 -18.49
C SER A 111 7.30 4.71 -17.65
N GLN A 112 6.86 3.54 -17.17
CA GLN A 112 7.60 2.70 -16.24
C GLN A 112 7.94 3.40 -14.91
N ILE A 113 7.22 4.48 -14.58
CA ILE A 113 7.37 5.18 -13.30
C ILE A 113 6.60 4.39 -12.24
N ILE A 114 7.27 4.16 -11.11
CA ILE A 114 6.71 3.54 -9.92
C ILE A 114 6.65 4.59 -8.81
N THR A 115 5.45 4.80 -8.27
CA THR A 115 5.21 5.69 -7.13
C THR A 115 4.84 4.88 -5.91
N TYR A 116 5.67 4.94 -4.89
CA TYR A 116 5.42 4.40 -3.55
C TYR A 116 4.70 5.47 -2.72
N ILE A 117 3.64 5.07 -2.01
CA ILE A 117 2.82 6.01 -1.23
C ILE A 117 2.71 5.50 0.20
N GLU A 118 3.06 6.37 1.14
CA GLU A 118 2.86 6.21 2.57
C GLU A 118 1.71 7.11 3.04
N VAL A 119 0.73 6.55 3.76
CA VAL A 119 -0.47 7.27 4.22
C VAL A 119 -0.31 7.65 5.69
N LYS A 120 -0.37 8.95 5.98
CA LYS A 120 -0.33 9.47 7.35
C LYS A 120 -1.65 10.16 7.69
N SER A 121 -2.41 9.57 8.62
CA SER A 121 -3.76 10.00 8.97
C SER A 121 -3.80 10.78 10.29
N THR A 122 -4.65 11.81 10.37
CA THR A 122 -4.81 12.58 11.61
C THR A 122 -6.21 13.19 11.75
N LEU A 123 -6.69 13.21 13.00
CA LEU A 123 -7.92 13.91 13.38
C LEU A 123 -7.77 15.44 13.35
N SER A 124 -6.56 15.95 13.63
CA SER A 124 -6.29 17.39 13.75
C SER A 124 -6.10 18.04 12.39
N THR A 125 -6.50 19.30 12.24
CA THR A 125 -6.20 20.13 11.05
C THR A 125 -4.84 20.80 11.10
N ASN A 126 -4.22 20.90 12.29
CA ASN A 126 -3.13 21.83 12.56
C ASN A 126 -1.80 21.13 12.86
N ARG A 127 -1.74 19.79 12.81
CA ARG A 127 -0.48 19.08 13.01
C ARG A 127 0.44 19.36 11.83
N GLN A 128 1.53 20.08 12.06
CA GLN A 128 2.47 20.47 11.00
C GLN A 128 3.54 19.40 10.75
N LEU A 129 4.12 18.83 11.80
CA LEU A 129 5.12 17.77 11.71
C LEU A 129 4.52 16.47 11.18
N ILE A 130 5.21 15.83 10.24
CA ILE A 130 4.83 14.51 9.70
C ILE A 130 5.63 13.43 10.45
N PRO A 131 4.96 12.50 11.16
CA PRO A 131 5.66 11.38 11.76
C PRO A 131 6.22 10.48 10.65
N MET A 132 7.46 10.03 10.79
CA MET A 132 8.10 9.11 9.86
C MET A 132 8.96 8.12 10.63
N THR A 133 8.92 6.84 10.29
CA THR A 133 9.83 5.84 10.87
C THR A 133 11.20 5.90 10.23
N TYR A 134 12.23 5.36 10.89
CA TYR A 134 13.56 5.24 10.28
C TYR A 134 13.53 4.46 8.96
N ASN A 135 12.76 3.36 8.90
CA ASN A 135 12.66 2.53 7.70
C ASN A 135 12.01 3.27 6.53
N GLU A 136 10.95 4.05 6.79
CA GLU A 136 10.31 4.91 5.78
C GLU A 136 11.29 5.95 5.24
N LEU A 137 12.00 6.66 6.13
CA LEU A 137 12.97 7.67 5.75
C LEU A 137 14.12 7.07 4.95
N GLN A 138 14.71 5.97 5.44
CA GLN A 138 15.79 5.27 4.76
C GLN A 138 15.36 4.79 3.37
N TYR A 139 14.17 4.19 3.26
CA TYR A 139 13.64 3.71 1.99
C TYR A 139 13.43 4.85 1.00
N CYS A 140 12.77 5.93 1.44
CA CYS A 140 12.55 7.12 0.62
C CYS A 140 13.87 7.69 0.08
N CYS A 141 14.91 7.79 0.91
CA CYS A 141 16.22 8.31 0.50
C CYS A 141 17.04 7.32 -0.34
N SER A 142 16.68 6.02 -0.33
CA SER A 142 17.35 5.01 -1.15
C SER A 142 16.89 5.01 -2.62
N LEU A 143 15.72 5.60 -2.90
CA LEU A 143 15.18 5.72 -4.24
C LEU A 143 16.00 6.73 -5.05
N SER A 144 17.00 6.24 -5.76
CA SER A 144 17.94 7.03 -6.56
C SER A 144 17.64 6.99 -8.07
N ASP A 145 16.71 6.14 -8.49
CA ASP A 145 16.30 5.99 -9.88
C ASP A 145 15.30 7.07 -10.31
N ILE A 146 15.51 7.64 -11.51
CA ILE A 146 14.60 8.63 -12.12
C ILE A 146 13.15 8.13 -12.31
N ASN A 147 12.95 6.80 -12.27
CA ASN A 147 11.65 6.16 -12.47
C ASN A 147 10.99 5.74 -11.16
N GLN A 148 11.58 6.04 -10.00
CA GLN A 148 11.03 5.70 -8.69
C GLN A 148 10.73 6.97 -7.91
N GLN A 149 9.56 7.01 -7.29
CA GLN A 149 9.09 8.16 -6.53
C GLN A 149 8.51 7.71 -5.21
N TYR A 150 8.75 8.49 -4.16
CA TYR A 150 8.12 8.28 -2.86
C TYR A 150 7.27 9.50 -2.50
N GLN A 151 6.03 9.26 -2.07
CA GLN A 151 5.07 10.30 -1.70
C GLN A 151 4.45 10.00 -0.35
N ILE A 152 4.24 11.02 0.47
CA ILE A 152 3.40 10.92 1.67
C ILE A 152 2.03 11.51 1.37
N TYR A 153 0.98 10.72 1.59
CA TYR A 153 -0.41 11.12 1.49
C TYR A 153 -0.90 11.43 2.90
N ARG A 154 -0.95 12.71 3.23
CA ARG A 154 -1.39 13.15 4.54
C ARG A 154 -2.88 13.45 4.55
N VAL A 155 -3.63 12.60 5.24
CA VAL A 155 -5.08 12.69 5.38
C VAL A 155 -5.42 13.41 6.69
N TYR A 156 -6.05 14.57 6.57
CA TYR A 156 -6.55 15.34 7.71
C TYR A 156 -8.06 15.17 7.84
N ASN A 157 -8.56 15.40 9.06
CA ASN A 157 -9.97 15.24 9.40
C ASN A 157 -10.48 13.81 9.18
N THR A 158 -9.63 12.81 9.46
CA THR A 158 -10.00 11.39 9.41
C THR A 158 -11.30 11.14 10.16
N GLY A 159 -12.25 10.44 9.54
CA GLY A 159 -13.59 10.22 10.10
C GLY A 159 -14.55 11.40 9.93
N GLN A 160 -14.25 12.40 9.11
CA GLN A 160 -15.18 13.48 8.76
C GLN A 160 -15.33 13.58 7.24
N LEU A 161 -16.07 12.66 6.62
CA LEU A 161 -16.21 12.51 5.16
C LEU A 161 -16.37 13.83 4.38
N LYS A 162 -17.20 14.75 4.88
CA LYS A 162 -17.48 16.04 4.22
C LYS A 162 -16.38 17.10 4.38
N LYS A 163 -15.38 16.85 5.22
CA LYS A 163 -14.32 17.81 5.61
C LYS A 163 -12.92 17.25 5.42
N VAL A 164 -12.76 16.04 4.89
CA VAL A 164 -11.46 15.41 4.64
C VAL A 164 -10.60 16.31 3.79
N LYS A 165 -9.32 16.43 4.14
CA LYS A 165 -8.33 17.13 3.32
C LYS A 165 -7.15 16.21 3.08
N LEU A 166 -6.69 16.17 1.83
CA LEU A 166 -5.48 15.44 1.44
C LEU A 166 -4.37 16.44 1.12
N ARG A 167 -3.20 16.25 1.71
CA ARG A 167 -1.95 16.91 1.29
C ARG A 167 -0.99 15.83 0.77
N ILE A 168 -0.56 15.97 -0.47
CA ILE A 168 0.46 15.10 -1.07
C ILE A 168 1.83 15.77 -0.89
N VAL A 169 2.78 15.04 -0.32
CA VAL A 169 4.17 15.48 -0.18
C VAL A 169 5.05 14.61 -1.05
N GLU A 170 5.52 15.20 -2.15
CA GLU A 170 6.46 14.60 -3.10
C GLU A 170 7.88 15.14 -2.88
N ASN A 171 8.88 14.52 -3.51
CA ASN A 171 10.30 14.94 -3.47
C ASN A 171 10.81 15.16 -2.04
N ILE A 172 10.57 14.19 -1.17
CA ILE A 172 10.85 14.31 0.27
C ILE A 172 12.32 14.63 0.52
N GLU A 173 13.25 13.88 -0.09
CA GLU A 173 14.69 14.10 0.08
C GLU A 173 15.11 15.54 -0.32
N GLU A 174 14.60 16.03 -1.45
CA GLU A 174 14.87 17.39 -1.92
C GLU A 174 14.35 18.44 -0.94
N LYS A 175 13.12 18.28 -0.47
CA LYS A 175 12.49 19.21 0.49
C LYS A 175 13.19 19.19 1.84
N LEU A 176 13.66 18.03 2.30
CA LEU A 176 14.48 17.92 3.50
C LEU A 176 15.79 18.69 3.33
N ARG A 177 16.50 18.49 2.21
CA ARG A 177 17.75 19.20 1.90
C ARG A 177 17.58 20.72 1.88
N LYS A 178 16.42 21.19 1.42
CA LYS A 178 16.08 22.62 1.32
C LYS A 178 15.47 23.21 2.58
N HIS A 179 15.21 22.41 3.63
CA HIS A 179 14.51 22.82 4.85
C HIS A 179 13.04 23.25 4.60
N ASP A 180 12.42 22.74 3.54
CA ASP A 180 11.02 23.02 3.15
C ASP A 180 10.03 21.99 3.73
N LEU A 181 10.52 21.01 4.50
CA LEU A 181 9.74 19.94 5.11
C LEU A 181 10.31 19.60 6.48
N GLU A 182 9.44 19.62 7.49
CA GLU A 182 9.77 19.17 8.85
C GLU A 182 9.14 17.81 9.12
N LEU A 183 9.97 16.88 9.58
CA LEU A 183 9.57 15.53 9.97
C LEU A 183 9.78 15.34 11.47
N PHE A 184 9.01 14.42 12.04
CA PHE A 184 9.23 13.90 13.38
C PHE A 184 9.61 12.43 13.27
N LEU A 185 10.85 12.09 13.64
CA LEU A 185 11.35 10.72 13.55
C LEU A 185 10.80 9.88 14.72
N LEU A 186 10.16 8.77 14.39
CA LEU A 186 9.75 7.74 15.34
C LEU A 186 10.91 6.74 15.49
N ILE A 187 11.40 6.57 16.72
CA ILE A 187 12.55 5.74 17.09
C ILE A 187 12.10 4.68 18.09
#